data_AF-D3CTN2-F1
#
_entry.id   AF-D3CTN2-F1
#
_cell.length_a   1.000
_cell.length_b   1.000
_cell.length_c   1.000
_cell.angle_alpha   90.00
_cell.angle_beta   90.00
_cell.angle_gamma   90.00
#
_symmetry.space_group_name_H-M   'P 1'
#
loop_
_entity.id
_entity.type
_entity.pdbx_description
1 polymer ?
#
loop_
_entity_poly.entity_id
_entity_poly.type
_entity_poly.pdbx_seq_one_letter_code
_entity_poly.pdbx_strand_id
1 'polypeptide(L)'
;MPENLAQSVDPARVNDYDSFAQAYSAETENSLVNAYYERPAMLDLAGDVAGRRILDAGCGTGPLSAALRDRGAVVTGIDASAEMLALAR
;
A
#
# COMPACT_ATOMS: atom_id res chain seq x y z
N MET A 1 -7.28 -35.58 7.05
CA MET A 1 -8.07 -34.55 6.35
C MET A 1 -7.46 -33.21 6.70
N PRO A 2 -6.92 -32.41 5.77
CA PRO A 2 -6.50 -31.06 6.10
C PRO A 2 -7.72 -30.13 5.96
N GLU A 3 -8.15 -29.56 7.09
CA GLU A 3 -9.22 -28.56 7.11
C GLU A 3 -8.63 -27.17 6.86
N ASN A 4 -8.99 -26.66 5.68
CA ASN A 4 -9.09 -25.29 5.22
C ASN A 4 -8.83 -24.16 6.26
N LEU A 5 -7.69 -23.47 6.12
CA LEU A 5 -7.31 -22.26 6.87
C LEU A 5 -7.57 -20.96 6.07
N ALA A 6 -8.46 -20.97 5.08
CA ALA A 6 -8.96 -19.73 4.49
C ALA A 6 -10.07 -19.16 5.39
N GLN A 7 -9.70 -18.36 6.39
CA GLN A 7 -10.65 -17.48 7.06
C GLN A 7 -11.20 -16.51 6.00
N SER A 8 -12.48 -16.66 5.67
CA SER A 8 -13.18 -15.76 4.77
C SER A 8 -13.15 -14.35 5.34
N VAL A 9 -12.57 -13.42 4.58
CA VAL A 9 -12.59 -11.99 4.89
C VAL A 9 -14.06 -11.55 4.89
N ASP A 10 -14.57 -11.15 6.06
CA ASP A 10 -15.93 -10.65 6.21
C ASP A 10 -16.02 -9.25 5.55
N PRO A 11 -16.79 -9.10 4.45
CA PRO A 11 -16.92 -7.82 3.75
C PRO A 11 -17.67 -6.76 4.56
N ALA A 12 -18.30 -7.13 5.69
CA ALA A 12 -19.07 -6.22 6.54
C ALA A 12 -18.27 -5.65 7.72
N ARG A 13 -17.01 -6.06 7.92
CA ARG A 13 -16.14 -5.38 8.89
C ARG A 13 -15.65 -4.08 8.27
N VAL A 14 -16.46 -3.02 8.41
CA VAL A 14 -16.05 -1.64 8.17
C VAL A 14 -14.67 -1.48 8.79
N ASN A 15 -13.66 -1.34 7.94
CA ASN A 15 -12.29 -1.20 8.39
C ASN A 15 -12.15 0.23 8.93
N ASP A 16 -11.55 0.42 10.10
CA ASP A 16 -11.34 1.74 10.72
C ASP A 16 -10.62 2.74 9.78
N TYR A 17 -9.99 2.24 8.72
CA TYR A 17 -9.37 3.06 7.68
C TYR A 17 -10.37 3.77 6.76
N ASP A 18 -11.56 3.23 6.51
CA ASP A 18 -12.56 3.88 5.63
C ASP A 18 -13.07 5.21 6.23
N SER A 19 -13.08 5.33 7.57
CA SER A 19 -13.54 6.54 8.25
C SER A 19 -12.45 7.62 8.44
N PHE A 20 -11.17 7.29 8.23
CA PHE A 20 -10.02 8.19 8.47
C PHE A 20 -9.00 8.28 7.33
N ALA A 21 -9.27 7.69 6.16
CA ALA A 21 -8.34 7.63 5.03
C ALA A 21 -7.74 9.00 4.64
N GLN A 22 -8.56 10.05 4.65
CA GLN A 22 -8.13 11.40 4.27
C GLN A 22 -7.17 12.03 5.30
N ALA A 23 -7.42 11.84 6.61
CA ALA A 23 -6.53 12.30 7.67
C ALA A 23 -5.23 11.50 7.69
N TYR A 24 -5.30 10.18 7.50
CA TYR A 24 -4.13 9.31 7.41
C TYR A 24 -3.24 9.66 6.20
N SER A 25 -3.82 9.91 5.02
CA SER A 25 -3.06 10.28 3.83
C SER A 25 -2.34 11.61 3.99
N ALA A 26 -3.02 12.63 4.54
CA ALA A 26 -2.45 13.96 4.74
C ALA A 26 -1.29 13.96 5.77
N GLU A 27 -1.37 13.13 6.80
CA GLU A 27 -0.29 13.01 7.81
C GLU A 27 0.86 12.12 7.32
N THR A 28 0.57 11.08 6.53
CA THR A 28 1.56 10.06 6.14
C THR A 28 2.48 10.51 5.01
N GLU A 29 2.02 11.40 4.13
CA GLU A 29 2.82 11.88 2.99
C GLU A 29 4.12 12.56 3.45
N ASN A 30 4.09 13.27 4.59
CA ASN A 30 5.22 14.00 5.17
C ASN A 30 5.64 13.52 6.57
N SER A 31 5.11 12.40 7.07
CA SER A 31 5.47 11.86 8.38
C SER A 31 6.93 11.41 8.40
N LEU A 32 7.63 11.67 9.52
CA LEU A 32 9.01 11.22 9.75
C LEU A 32 9.17 9.71 9.57
N VAL A 33 8.18 8.93 10.01
CA VAL A 33 8.25 7.47 9.99
C VAL A 33 8.01 6.94 8.57
N ASN A 34 7.00 7.43 7.88
CA ASN A 34 6.60 6.86 6.60
C ASN A 34 7.40 7.48 5.44
N ALA A 35 7.55 8.80 5.42
CA ALA A 35 8.19 9.50 4.31
C ALA A 35 9.73 9.44 4.35
N TYR A 36 10.30 9.48 5.55
CA TYR A 36 11.75 9.65 5.73
C TYR A 36 12.47 8.44 6.30
N TYR A 37 11.75 7.43 6.80
CA TYR A 37 12.35 6.20 7.32
C TYR A 37 11.92 4.97 6.51
N GLU A 38 10.63 4.63 6.54
CA GLU A 38 10.10 3.39 5.96
C GLU A 38 10.21 3.38 4.43
N ARG A 39 9.68 4.39 3.74
CA ARG A 39 9.70 4.43 2.27
C ARG A 39 11.13 4.41 1.68
N PRO A 40 12.10 5.22 2.15
CA PRO A 40 13.47 5.12 1.67
C PRO A 40 14.08 3.74 1.91
N ALA A 41 13.89 3.16 3.11
CA ALA A 41 14.42 1.85 3.44
C ALA A 41 13.80 0.74 2.57
N MET A 42 12.51 0.80 2.27
CA MET A 42 11.84 -0.15 1.37
C MET A 42 12.35 -0.05 -0.07
N LEU A 43 12.59 1.17 -0.55
CA LEU A 43 13.14 1.39 -1.89
C LEU A 43 14.59 0.90 -2.00
N ASP A 44 15.40 1.15 -0.98
CA ASP A 44 16.78 0.65 -0.92
C ASP A 44 16.82 -0.88 -0.86
N LEU A 45 15.93 -1.50 -0.07
CA LEU A 45 15.79 -2.95 0.01
C LEU A 45 15.33 -3.56 -1.32
N ALA A 46 14.42 -2.89 -2.03
CA ALA A 46 13.92 -3.35 -3.33
C ALA A 46 15.00 -3.32 -4.43
N GLY A 47 15.96 -2.40 -4.33
CA GLY A 47 17.06 -2.25 -5.28
C GLY A 47 16.60 -1.79 -6.66
N ASP A 48 17.24 -2.29 -7.71
CA ASP A 48 16.84 -1.98 -9.10
C ASP A 48 15.54 -2.72 -9.47
N VAL A 49 14.50 -1.93 -9.73
CA VAL A 49 13.15 -2.39 -10.05
C VAL A 49 12.73 -2.08 -11.48
N ALA A 50 13.61 -1.51 -12.31
CA ALA A 50 13.28 -1.12 -13.67
C ALA A 50 12.77 -2.31 -14.50
N GLY A 51 11.59 -2.15 -15.11
CA GLY A 51 10.92 -3.18 -15.90
C GLY A 51 10.36 -4.36 -15.10
N ARG A 52 10.52 -4.39 -13.78
CA ARG A 52 9.99 -5.46 -12.93
C ARG A 52 8.51 -5.27 -12.65
N ARG A 53 7.80 -6.39 -12.49
CA ARG A 53 6.40 -6.40 -12.03
C ARG A 53 6.37 -6.54 -10.52
N ILE A 54 5.75 -5.59 -9.83
CA ILE A 54 5.69 -5.53 -8.37
C ILE A 54 4.24 -5.52 -7.91
N LEU A 55 3.94 -6.30 -6.86
CA LEU A 55 2.70 -6.23 -6.10
C LEU A 55 2.96 -5.44 -4.81
N ASP A 56 2.23 -4.35 -4.62
CA ASP A 56 2.17 -3.60 -3.37
C ASP A 56 0.88 -4.00 -2.62
N ALA A 57 1.03 -4.82 -1.58
CA ALA A 57 -0.08 -5.43 -0.85
C ALA A 57 -0.35 -4.65 0.45
N GLY A 58 -1.52 -3.99 0.52
CA GLY A 58 -1.79 -2.95 1.51
C GLY A 58 -1.21 -1.61 1.07
N CYS A 59 -1.44 -1.23 -0.18
CA CYS A 59 -0.80 -0.06 -0.79
C CYS A 59 -1.25 1.28 -0.18
N GLY A 60 -2.31 1.29 0.62
CA GLY A 60 -2.93 2.51 1.14
C GLY A 60 -3.25 3.49 0.02
N THR A 61 -2.88 4.75 0.20
CA THR A 61 -3.02 5.81 -0.81
C THR A 61 -1.91 5.81 -1.86
N GLY A 62 -1.04 4.80 -1.90
CA GLY A 62 -0.08 4.57 -2.98
C GLY A 62 1.28 5.31 -2.96
N PRO A 63 1.79 5.99 -1.90
CA PRO A 63 3.09 6.66 -1.98
C PRO A 63 4.27 5.74 -2.35
N LEU A 64 4.33 4.53 -1.80
CA LEU A 64 5.38 3.55 -2.13
C LEU A 64 5.21 3.04 -3.57
N SER A 65 3.98 2.69 -3.95
CA SER A 65 3.63 2.34 -5.33
C SER A 65 4.06 3.40 -6.35
N ALA A 66 3.83 4.69 -6.07
CA ALA A 66 4.28 5.80 -6.90
C ALA A 66 5.81 5.85 -7.00
N ALA A 67 6.51 5.79 -5.87
CA ALA A 67 7.98 5.84 -5.85
C ALA A 67 8.66 4.64 -6.55
N LEU A 68 8.00 3.47 -6.57
CA LEU A 68 8.45 2.29 -7.33
C LEU A 68 8.20 2.47 -8.84
N ARG A 69 7.06 3.05 -9.22
CA ARG A 69 6.76 3.40 -10.63
C ARG A 69 7.74 4.42 -11.19
N ASP A 70 8.11 5.42 -10.40
CA ASP A 70 9.10 6.44 -10.79
C ASP A 70 10.49 5.84 -11.05
N ARG A 71 10.79 4.67 -10.44
CA ARG A 71 11.99 3.87 -10.71
C ARG A 71 11.83 2.88 -11.89
N GLY A 72 10.73 2.97 -12.63
CA GLY A 72 10.48 2.17 -13.83
C GLY A 72 9.83 0.80 -13.58
N ALA A 73 9.32 0.54 -12.37
CA ALA A 73 8.56 -0.68 -12.10
C ALA A 73 7.14 -0.62 -12.70
N VAL A 74 6.61 -1.79 -13.03
CA VAL A 74 5.18 -2.01 -13.35
C VAL A 74 4.49 -2.48 -12.08
N VAL A 75 3.79 -1.56 -11.41
CA VAL A 75 3.22 -1.80 -10.07
C VAL A 75 1.73 -2.13 -10.16
N THR A 76 1.31 -3.13 -9.40
CA THR A 76 -0.10 -3.40 -9.07
C THR A 76 -0.27 -3.17 -7.57
N GLY A 77 -1.11 -2.20 -7.18
CA GLY A 77 -1.46 -1.97 -5.78
C GLY A 77 -2.78 -2.65 -5.43
N ILE A 78 -2.86 -3.26 -4.25
CA ILE A 78 -4.12 -3.75 -3.67
C ILE A 78 -4.26 -3.22 -2.25
N ASP A 79 -5.47 -2.88 -1.87
CA ASP A 79 -5.83 -2.53 -0.50
C ASP A 79 -7.25 -3.02 -0.21
N ALA A 80 -7.54 -3.28 1.06
CA ALA A 80 -8.88 -3.71 1.49
C ALA A 80 -9.84 -2.51 1.61
N SER A 81 -9.32 -1.29 1.78
CA SER A 81 -10.12 -0.06 1.86
C SER A 81 -10.40 0.52 0.47
N ALA A 82 -11.67 0.63 0.12
CA ALA A 82 -12.08 1.25 -1.14
C ALA A 82 -11.74 2.75 -1.17
N GLU A 83 -11.81 3.43 -0.02
CA GLU A 83 -11.46 4.86 0.11
C GLU A 83 -9.95 5.10 -0.10
N MET A 84 -9.09 4.24 0.47
CA MET A 84 -7.64 4.29 0.20
C MET A 84 -7.34 4.12 -1.29
N LEU A 85 -7.98 3.15 -1.94
CA LEU A 85 -7.83 2.92 -3.37
C LEU A 85 -8.38 4.07 -4.21
N ALA A 86 -9.39 4.79 -3.76
CA ALA A 86 -9.91 5.98 -4.45
C ALA A 86 -8.89 7.12 -4.45
N LEU A 87 -8.15 7.29 -3.35
CA LEU A 87 -7.07 8.29 -3.21
C LEU A 87 -5.77 7.88 -3.92
N ALA A 88 -5.53 6.59 -4.12
CA ALA A 88 -4.31 6.07 -4.75
C ALA A 88 -4.24 6.21 -6.28
N ARG A 89 -5.27 6.78 -6.92
CA ARG A 89 -5.42 6.81 -8.39
C ARG A 89 -4.61 7.88 -9.07
#